data_AF-A0A832UM47-F1
#
_entry.id   AF-A0A832UM47-F1
#
_cell.length_a   1.000
_cell.length_b   1.000
_cell.length_c   1.000
_cell.angle_alpha   90.00
_cell.angle_beta   90.00
_cell.angle_gamma   90.00
#
_symmetry.space_group_name_H-M   'P 1'
#
loop_
_entity.id
_entity.type
_entity.pdbx_description
1 polymer ?
#
loop_
_entity_poly.entity_id
_entity_poly.type
_entity_poly.pdbx_seq_one_letter_code
_entity_poly.pdbx_strand_id
1 'polypeptide(L)'
;MDVLPRSPDVLISESTYGGRVRSPRSELVDEFFRQMLSTMERKGNVLIPTFAFHRSQEMAKRIDWAMERNILPRYNVYTISTLAHKITGFFNQNKTLFTGELQQQEQPFKYRYVKHLYRTGQIEEPAIVICTSGFGHA
;
A
#
# COMPACT_ATOMS: atom_id res chain seq x y z
N MET A 1 -14.64 19.54 -14.07
CA MET A 1 -14.61 18.09 -14.39
C MET A 1 -15.55 17.90 -15.55
N ASP A 2 -15.05 17.40 -16.66
CA ASP A 2 -15.86 17.13 -17.83
C ASP A 2 -16.86 16.01 -17.52
N VAL A 3 -18.12 16.23 -17.87
CA VAL A 3 -19.18 15.25 -17.69
C VAL A 3 -18.95 14.13 -18.70
N LEU A 4 -18.81 12.89 -18.23
CA LEU A 4 -18.68 11.74 -19.13
C LEU A 4 -19.92 11.64 -20.05
N PRO A 5 -19.73 11.30 -21.34
CA PRO A 5 -20.84 11.12 -22.26
C PRO A 5 -21.73 9.96 -21.82
N ARG A 6 -23.05 10.17 -21.83
CA ARG A 6 -24.03 9.16 -21.40
C ARG A 6 -24.22 8.01 -22.39
N SER A 7 -23.91 8.23 -23.67
CA SER A 7 -24.12 7.27 -24.76
C SER A 7 -23.00 7.43 -25.81
N PRO A 8 -21.81 6.86 -25.57
CA PRO A 8 -20.72 6.94 -26.54
C PRO A 8 -20.95 5.96 -27.70
N ASP A 9 -20.65 6.39 -28.93
CA ASP A 9 -20.64 5.51 -30.10
C ASP A 9 -19.49 4.48 -30.03
N VAL A 10 -18.39 4.84 -29.35
CA VAL A 10 -17.19 3.99 -29.17
C VAL A 10 -16.73 4.05 -27.72
N LEU A 11 -16.53 2.88 -27.10
CA LEU A 11 -15.90 2.72 -25.79
C LEU A 11 -14.60 1.92 -25.93
N ILE A 12 -13.47 2.55 -25.62
CA ILE A 12 -12.17 1.87 -25.47
C ILE A 12 -11.94 1.66 -23.98
N SER A 13 -11.74 0.41 -23.57
CA SER A 13 -11.52 0.04 -22.17
C SER A 13 -10.45 -1.04 -22.05
N GLU A 14 -9.78 -1.13 -20.90
CA GLU A 14 -8.82 -2.19 -20.63
C GLU A 14 -9.51 -3.52 -20.30
N SER A 15 -8.84 -4.63 -20.58
CA SER A 15 -9.31 -5.99 -20.28
C SER A 15 -8.34 -6.78 -19.40
N THR A 16 -7.49 -6.08 -18.63
CA THR A 16 -6.43 -6.65 -17.77
C THR A 16 -6.90 -7.82 -16.89
N TYR A 17 -8.15 -7.78 -16.40
CA TYR A 17 -8.76 -8.85 -15.59
C TYR A 17 -10.05 -9.42 -16.21
N GLY A 18 -10.23 -9.34 -17.53
CA GLY A 18 -11.42 -9.83 -18.22
C GLY A 18 -11.74 -11.29 -17.85
N GLY A 19 -13.01 -11.57 -17.53
CA GLY A 19 -13.50 -12.92 -17.21
C GLY A 19 -13.15 -13.46 -15.82
N ARG A 20 -12.50 -12.68 -14.94
CA ARG A 20 -12.16 -13.10 -13.57
C ARG A 20 -13.08 -12.45 -12.54
N VAL A 21 -13.77 -13.27 -11.75
CA VAL A 21 -14.49 -12.80 -10.56
C VAL A 21 -13.48 -12.55 -9.45
N ARG A 22 -13.51 -11.35 -8.85
CA ARG A 22 -12.64 -10.99 -7.72
C ARG A 22 -13.39 -11.17 -6.41
N SER A 23 -12.73 -11.76 -5.42
CA SER A 23 -13.26 -11.78 -4.06
C SER A 23 -13.49 -10.36 -3.54
N PRO A 24 -14.44 -10.18 -2.60
CA PRO A 24 -14.63 -8.92 -1.91
C PRO A 24 -13.33 -8.34 -1.37
N ARG A 25 -13.20 -7.01 -1.43
CA ARG A 25 -11.98 -6.33 -1.01
C ARG A 25 -11.65 -6.62 0.46
N SER A 26 -12.66 -6.74 1.32
CA SER A 26 -12.54 -7.07 2.75
C SER A 26 -11.85 -8.41 2.96
N GLU A 27 -12.34 -9.48 2.31
CA GLU A 27 -11.75 -10.82 2.41
C GLU A 27 -10.28 -10.83 2.00
N LEU A 28 -9.92 -10.09 0.94
CA LEU A 28 -8.52 -9.97 0.51
C LEU A 28 -7.65 -9.21 1.52
N VAL A 29 -8.20 -8.24 2.24
CA VAL A 29 -7.46 -7.52 3.31
C VAL A 29 -7.28 -8.44 4.52
N ASP A 30 -8.33 -9.16 4.91
CA ASP A 30 -8.30 -10.05 6.06
C ASP A 30 -7.30 -11.19 5.83
N GLU A 31 -7.31 -11.79 4.64
CA GLU A 31 -6.34 -12.80 4.24
C GLU A 31 -4.90 -12.26 4.26
N PHE A 32 -4.69 -11.05 3.74
CA PHE A 32 -3.39 -10.39 3.75
C PHE A 32 -2.86 -10.21 5.18
N PHE A 33 -3.68 -9.71 6.11
CA PHE A 33 -3.30 -9.54 7.51
C PHE A 33 -3.07 -10.87 8.21
N ARG A 34 -3.88 -11.88 7.94
CA ARG A 34 -3.73 -13.23 8.47
C ARG A 34 -2.39 -13.87 8.06
N GLN A 35 -1.99 -13.73 6.80
CA GLN A 35 -0.71 -14.26 6.32
C GLN A 35 0.49 -13.54 6.95
N MET A 36 0.42 -12.22 7.11
CA MET A 36 1.46 -11.47 7.82
C MET A 36 1.57 -11.88 9.28
N LEU A 37 0.45 -11.91 10.02
CA LEU A 37 0.41 -12.32 11.43
C LEU A 37 1.05 -13.70 11.61
N SER A 38 0.59 -14.67 10.82
CA SER A 38 1.12 -16.05 10.85
C SER A 38 2.64 -16.10 10.61
N THR A 39 3.16 -15.28 9.72
CA THR A 39 4.60 -15.22 9.42
C THR A 39 5.39 -14.57 10.57
N MET A 40 4.88 -13.47 11.10
CA MET A 40 5.52 -12.74 12.21
C MET A 40 5.51 -13.54 13.51
N GLU A 41 4.45 -14.31 13.81
CA GLU A 41 4.38 -15.20 14.98
C GLU A 41 5.44 -16.30 14.95
N ARG A 42 5.82 -16.77 13.75
CA ARG A 42 6.94 -17.71 13.55
C ARG A 42 8.31 -17.02 13.54
N LYS A 43 8.38 -15.73 13.88
CA LYS A 43 9.60 -14.90 13.82
C LYS A 43 10.24 -14.84 12.42
N GLY A 44 9.43 -14.98 11.37
CA GLY A 44 9.86 -14.82 9.99
C GLY A 44 9.75 -13.37 9.50
N ASN A 45 10.43 -13.07 8.40
CA ASN A 45 10.32 -11.78 7.71
C ASN A 45 9.21 -11.83 6.64
N VAL A 46 8.50 -10.72 6.47
CA VAL A 46 7.50 -10.54 5.40
C VAL A 46 8.07 -9.56 4.38
N LEU A 47 8.22 -10.00 3.14
CA LEU A 47 8.63 -9.15 2.03
C LEU A 47 7.43 -8.83 1.12
N ILE A 48 7.19 -7.55 0.87
CA ILE A 48 6.06 -7.07 0.05
C ILE A 48 6.63 -6.29 -1.14
N PRO A 49 6.87 -6.97 -2.29
CA PRO A 49 7.33 -6.30 -3.50
C PRO A 49 6.20 -5.47 -4.13
N THR A 50 6.46 -4.20 -4.37
CA THR A 50 5.52 -3.26 -4.98
C THR A 50 6.23 -2.33 -5.95
N PHE A 51 5.48 -1.79 -6.92
CA PHE A 51 5.98 -0.61 -7.63
C PHE A 51 6.01 0.58 -6.69
N ALA A 52 6.96 1.50 -6.95
CA ALA A 52 7.16 2.69 -6.13
C ALA A 52 5.92 3.61 -6.08
N PHE A 53 5.04 3.48 -7.07
CA PHE A 53 3.83 4.27 -7.24
C PHE A 53 2.57 3.46 -6.91
N HIS A 54 1.60 4.12 -6.26
CA HIS A 54 0.29 3.61 -5.89
C HIS A 54 0.30 2.46 -4.87
N ARG A 55 0.69 1.24 -5.26
CA ARG A 55 0.57 0.04 -4.40
C ARG A 55 1.47 0.12 -3.17
N SER A 56 2.67 0.70 -3.29
CA SER A 56 3.56 0.91 -2.13
C SER A 56 2.88 1.76 -1.05
N GLN A 57 2.26 2.88 -1.44
CA GLN A 57 1.55 3.79 -0.54
C GLN A 57 0.28 3.15 0.04
N GLU A 58 -0.46 2.38 -0.78
CA GLU A 58 -1.63 1.66 -0.32
C GLU A 58 -1.26 0.61 0.75
N MET A 59 -0.20 -0.17 0.54
CA MET A 59 0.24 -1.18 1.51
C MET A 59 0.71 -0.52 2.80
N ALA A 60 1.55 0.52 2.71
CA ALA A 60 2.04 1.25 3.87
C ALA A 60 0.88 1.84 4.68
N LYS A 61 -0.07 2.53 4.03
CA LYS A 61 -1.23 3.11 4.71
C LYS A 61 -2.10 2.05 5.39
N ARG A 62 -2.37 0.91 4.74
CA ARG A 62 -3.20 -0.16 5.31
C ARG A 62 -2.56 -0.80 6.54
N ILE A 63 -1.26 -1.06 6.47
CA ILE A 63 -0.51 -1.65 7.58
C ILE A 63 -0.42 -0.66 8.76
N ASP A 64 -0.17 0.61 8.47
CA ASP A 64 -0.15 1.68 9.47
C ASP A 64 -1.50 1.82 10.20
N TRP A 65 -2.59 1.87 9.42
CA TRP A 65 -3.96 1.95 9.91
C TRP A 65 -4.35 0.73 10.77
N ALA A 66 -3.91 -0.48 10.38
CA ALA A 66 -4.18 -1.70 11.11
C ALA A 66 -3.44 -1.74 12.45
N MET A 67 -2.19 -1.26 12.50
CA MET A 67 -1.45 -1.11 13.77
C MET A 67 -2.06 -0.03 14.67
N GLU A 68 -2.53 1.09 14.09
CA GLU A 68 -3.19 2.15 14.86
C GLU A 68 -4.47 1.65 15.55
N ARG A 69 -5.21 0.72 14.92
CA ARG A 69 -6.43 0.12 15.46
C ARG A 69 -6.21 -1.17 16.26
N ASN A 70 -4.96 -1.56 16.50
CA ASN A 70 -4.60 -2.82 17.16
C ASN A 70 -5.16 -4.08 16.45
N ILE A 71 -5.43 -4.00 15.14
CA ILE A 71 -5.76 -5.16 14.31
C ILE A 71 -4.49 -5.99 14.06
N LEU A 72 -3.36 -5.30 13.88
CA LEU A 72 -2.03 -5.90 13.88
C LEU A 72 -1.25 -5.46 15.13
N PRO A 73 -0.48 -6.37 15.75
CA PRO A 73 0.53 -5.98 16.74
C PRO A 73 1.53 -4.97 16.18
N ARG A 74 2.21 -4.25 17.08
CA ARG A 74 3.26 -3.30 16.69
C ARG A 74 4.51 -4.04 16.24
N TYR A 75 4.60 -4.30 14.94
CA TYR A 75 5.76 -4.91 14.30
C TYR A 75 6.76 -3.87 13.80
N ASN A 76 7.98 -4.32 13.52
CA ASN A 76 8.93 -3.56 12.74
C ASN A 76 8.46 -3.52 11.28
N VAL A 77 7.98 -2.37 10.82
CA VAL A 77 7.51 -2.18 9.44
C VAL A 77 8.28 -1.08 8.74
N TYR A 78 8.82 -1.41 7.57
CA TYR A 78 9.70 -0.53 6.81
C TYR A 78 9.27 -0.36 5.35
N THR A 79 9.47 0.83 4.80
CA THR A 79 9.48 1.08 3.35
C THR A 79 10.92 1.35 2.91
N ILE A 80 11.36 0.68 1.85
CA ILE A 80 12.73 0.80 1.33
C ILE A 80 12.68 1.17 -0.15
N SER A 81 12.39 2.45 -0.41
CA SER A 81 12.44 3.03 -1.75
C SER A 81 12.45 4.56 -1.66
N THR A 82 13.56 5.17 -2.08
CA THR A 82 13.68 6.64 -2.15
C THR A 82 12.66 7.23 -3.13
N LEU A 83 12.35 6.51 -4.21
CA LEU A 83 11.33 6.90 -5.18
C LEU A 83 9.93 6.85 -4.56
N ALA A 84 9.56 5.77 -3.87
CA ALA A 84 8.25 5.69 -3.21
C ALA A 84 8.08 6.75 -2.12
N HIS A 85 9.16 7.08 -1.40
CA HIS A 85 9.15 8.16 -0.41
C HIS A 85 8.90 9.53 -1.06
N LYS A 86 9.58 9.86 -2.16
CA LYS A 86 9.31 11.08 -2.94
C LYS A 86 7.86 11.13 -3.44
N ILE A 87 7.36 10.03 -4.01
CA ILE A 87 5.96 9.91 -4.49
C ILE A 87 4.95 10.15 -3.36
N THR A 88 5.25 9.65 -2.16
CA THR A 88 4.39 9.87 -0.98
C THR A 88 4.25 11.36 -0.64
N GLY A 89 5.31 12.15 -0.82
CA GLY A 89 5.25 13.60 -0.71
C GLY A 89 4.27 14.22 -1.70
N PHE A 90 4.33 13.82 -2.97
CA PHE A 90 3.39 14.28 -4.01
C PHE A 90 1.94 13.87 -3.72
N PHE A 91 1.71 12.68 -3.15
CA PHE A 91 0.36 12.23 -2.77
C PHE A 91 -0.26 13.13 -1.70
N ASN A 92 0.52 13.54 -0.69
CA ASN A 92 0.04 14.47 0.34
C ASN A 92 -0.22 15.88 -0.24
N GLN A 93 0.66 16.36 -1.13
CA GLN A 93 0.49 17.67 -1.79
C GLN A 93 -0.77 17.73 -2.66
N ASN A 94 -1.15 16.60 -3.27
CA ASN A 94 -2.30 16.49 -4.16
C ASN A 94 -3.47 15.75 -3.51
N LYS A 95 -3.66 15.89 -2.18
CA LYS A 95 -4.70 15.14 -1.45
C LYS A 95 -6.12 15.37 -1.96
N THR A 96 -6.37 16.51 -2.61
CA THR A 96 -7.64 16.90 -3.23
C THR A 96 -8.08 15.97 -4.38
N LEU A 97 -7.17 15.18 -4.95
CA LEU A 97 -7.47 14.22 -6.01
C LEU A 97 -7.97 12.87 -5.48
N PHE A 98 -7.94 12.65 -4.17
CA PHE A 98 -8.37 11.40 -3.55
C PHE A 98 -9.82 11.44 -3.06
N THR A 99 -10.29 10.34 -2.47
CA THR A 99 -11.60 10.23 -1.85
C THR A 99 -11.81 11.30 -0.76
N GLY A 100 -13.06 11.70 -0.53
CA GLY A 100 -13.40 12.71 0.47
C GLY A 100 -12.86 12.38 1.88
N GLU A 101 -12.80 11.10 2.24
CA GLU A 101 -12.19 10.65 3.49
C GLU A 101 -10.69 11.02 3.61
N LEU A 102 -9.92 10.89 2.52
CA LEU A 102 -8.51 11.23 2.51
C LEU A 102 -8.27 12.75 2.45
N GLN A 103 -9.18 13.50 1.84
CA GLN A 103 -9.09 14.96 1.78
C GLN A 103 -9.19 15.61 3.16
N GLN A 104 -9.99 15.03 4.06
CA GLN A 104 -10.18 15.51 5.43
C GLN A 104 -8.95 15.28 6.32
N GLN A 105 -8.06 14.35 5.95
CA GLN A 105 -6.83 14.09 6.69
C GLN A 105 -5.80 15.18 6.37
N GLU A 106 -5.07 15.67 7.37
CA GLU A 106 -4.04 16.71 7.17
C GLU A 106 -2.94 16.20 6.22
N GLN A 107 -2.37 15.04 6.56
CA GLN A 107 -1.35 14.33 5.77
C GLN A 107 -1.70 12.84 5.65
N PRO A 108 -2.55 12.44 4.69
CA PRO A 108 -3.10 11.07 4.61
C PRO A 108 -2.05 9.97 4.41
N PHE A 109 -0.85 10.32 3.93
CA PHE A 109 0.23 9.35 3.71
C PHE A 109 1.45 9.62 4.62
N LYS A 110 1.23 10.25 5.77
CA LYS A 110 2.21 10.30 6.85
C LYS A 110 1.93 9.15 7.82
N TYR A 111 2.80 8.14 7.78
CA TYR A 111 2.65 6.92 8.57
C TYR A 111 3.24 7.08 9.97
N ARG A 112 2.59 6.51 10.98
CA ARG A 112 3.02 6.57 12.38
C ARG A 112 3.95 5.42 12.77
N TYR A 113 3.67 4.24 12.25
CA TYR A 113 4.31 2.98 12.59
C TYR A 113 5.14 2.41 11.44
N VAL A 114 4.80 2.75 10.19
CA VAL A 114 5.61 2.39 9.02
C VAL A 114 6.75 3.37 8.83
N LYS A 115 7.99 2.92 9.04
CA LYS A 115 9.21 3.75 8.96
C LYS A 115 9.81 3.71 7.55
N HIS A 116 10.42 4.81 7.12
CA HIS A 116 11.21 4.81 5.88
C HIS A 116 12.68 4.51 6.21
N LEU A 117 13.29 3.56 5.49
CA LEU A 117 14.72 3.28 5.56
C LEU A 117 15.38 3.56 4.22
N TYR A 118 16.65 3.99 4.27
CA TYR A 118 17.47 4.23 3.09
C TYR A 118 18.37 3.05 2.75
N ARG A 119 18.69 2.21 3.73
CA ARG A 119 19.58 1.06 3.57
C ARG A 119 18.99 -0.17 4.24
N THR A 120 19.20 -1.33 3.64
CA THR A 120 18.72 -2.63 4.16
C THR A 120 19.39 -3.01 5.48
N GLY A 121 20.63 -2.58 5.73
CA GLY A 121 21.32 -2.83 7.00
C GLY A 121 20.71 -2.14 8.23
N GLN A 122 19.65 -1.32 8.05
CA GLN A 122 18.91 -0.69 9.14
C GLN A 122 17.67 -1.50 9.57
N ILE A 123 17.42 -2.65 8.95
CA ILE A 123 16.26 -3.50 9.24
C ILE A 123 16.52 -4.24 10.56
N GLU A 124 15.58 -4.13 11.50
CA GLU A 124 15.56 -4.94 12.73
C GLU A 124 14.56 -6.09 12.56
N GLU A 125 15.04 -7.33 12.58
CA GLU A 125 14.22 -8.52 12.35
C GLU A 125 13.59 -9.05 13.65
N PRO A 126 12.39 -9.67 13.59
CA PRO A 126 11.58 -9.91 12.40
C PRO A 126 10.90 -8.65 11.89
N ALA A 127 10.82 -8.51 10.56
CA ALA A 127 10.33 -7.29 9.92
C ALA A 127 9.33 -7.54 8.78
N ILE A 128 8.45 -6.56 8.58
CA ILE A 128 7.63 -6.41 7.38
C ILE A 128 8.26 -5.32 6.51
N VAL A 129 8.68 -5.67 5.30
CA VAL A 129 9.42 -4.77 4.41
C VAL A 129 8.67 -4.59 3.10
N ILE A 130 8.22 -3.36 2.85
CA ILE A 130 7.65 -2.92 1.58
C ILE A 130 8.79 -2.41 0.71
N CYS A 131 9.11 -3.14 -0.35
CA CYS A 131 10.24 -2.82 -1.22
C CYS A 131 9.80 -2.66 -2.67
N THR A 132 10.65 -1.99 -3.44
CA THR A 132 10.66 -1.98 -4.91
C THR A 132 11.83 -2.88 -5.35
N SER A 133 11.86 -3.62 -6.46
CA SER A 133 11.05 -3.74 -7.69
C SER A 133 9.73 -4.51 -7.52
N GLY A 134 8.65 -4.05 -8.15
CA GLY A 134 7.32 -4.66 -8.04
C GLY A 134 7.23 -6.10 -8.57
N PHE A 135 8.15 -6.50 -9.44
CA PHE A 135 8.29 -7.88 -9.91
C PHE A 135 9.48 -8.61 -9.29
N GLY A 136 10.08 -8.06 -8.24
CA GLY A 136 11.27 -8.65 -7.60
C GLY A 136 12.49 -8.79 -8.51
N HIS A 137 12.53 -8.04 -9.63
CA HIS A 137 13.73 -8.03 -10.49
C HIS A 137 14.82 -7.22 -9.80
N ALA A 138 15.94 -7.88 -9.53
CA ALA A 138 17.23 -7.28 -9.18
C ALA A 138 17.88 -6.66 -10.43
#